data_AF-A0A7X8BSP8-F1
#
_entry.id   AF-A0A7X8BSP8-F1
#
_cell.length_a   1.000
_cell.length_b   1.000
_cell.length_c   1.000
_cell.angle_alpha   90.00
_cell.angle_beta   90.00
_cell.angle_gamma   90.00
#
_symmetry.space_group_name_H-M   'P 1'
#
loop_
_entity.id
_entity.type
_entity.pdbx_description
1 polymer ?
#
loop_
_entity_poly.entity_id
_entity_poly.type
_entity_poly.pdbx_seq_one_letter_code
_entity_poly.pdbx_strand_id
1 'polypeptide(L)'
;MFLETICIEDGVVRNLEAHEKRVQRTAAHFGFTAPSLSRELENRMPEQPRKGRVKCRVIYRESIQEVTFERYYPKEIRSLRLIEASPDYSFKYANRTVLNNLLARKGDRDEILIVRHGLITDTCYSN
;
A
#
# COMPACT_ATOMS: atom_id res chain seq x y z
N MET A 1 0.78 4.77 12.53
CA MET A 1 1.82 4.16 11.67
C MET A 1 1.35 4.17 10.23
N PHE A 2 2.29 4.27 9.30
CA PHE A 2 2.06 4.30 7.86
C PHE A 2 2.61 3.05 7.19
N LEU A 3 2.19 2.82 5.96
CA LEU A 3 2.46 1.62 5.19
C LEU A 3 2.94 1.97 3.79
N GLU A 4 3.99 1.31 3.34
CA GLU A 4 4.35 1.20 1.93
C GLU A 4 4.25 -0.26 1.46
N THR A 5 3.72 -0.44 0.24
CA THR A 5 3.68 -1.75 -0.42
C THR A 5 4.40 -1.62 -1.75
N ILE A 6 5.60 -2.17 -1.83
CA ILE A 6 6.55 -1.96 -2.92
C ILE A 6 6.64 -3.25 -3.73
N CYS A 7 6.55 -3.13 -5.06
CA CYS A 7 6.74 -4.25 -5.96
C CYS A 7 8.23 -4.45 -6.21
N ILE A 8 8.72 -5.66 -5.96
CA ILE A 8 10.06 -6.10 -6.36
C ILE A 8 9.86 -7.14 -7.45
N GLU A 9 10.42 -6.90 -8.62
CA GLU A 9 10.28 -7.80 -9.77
C GLU A 9 11.66 -8.20 -10.24
N ASP A 10 11.92 -9.50 -10.21
CA ASP A 10 13.22 -10.08 -10.54
C ASP A 10 14.39 -9.41 -9.78
N GLY A 11 14.15 -9.06 -8.51
CA GLY A 11 15.11 -8.37 -7.64
C GLY A 11 15.22 -6.86 -7.85
N VAL A 12 14.46 -6.29 -8.80
CA VAL A 12 14.43 -4.85 -9.07
C VAL A 12 13.28 -4.21 -8.31
N VAL A 13 13.60 -3.25 -7.44
CA VAL A 13 12.60 -2.45 -6.73
C VAL A 13 11.93 -1.49 -7.72
N ARG A 14 10.61 -1.60 -7.88
CA ARG A 14 9.84 -0.76 -8.81
C ARG A 14 9.36 0.51 -8.10
N ASN A 15 9.41 1.63 -8.82
CA ASN A 15 8.87 2.93 -8.39
C ASN A 15 9.38 3.44 -7.02
N LEU A 16 10.60 3.07 -6.63
CA LEU A 16 11.17 3.43 -5.32
C LEU A 16 11.12 4.94 -5.04
N GLU A 17 11.43 5.78 -6.04
CA GLU A 17 11.37 7.23 -5.91
C GLU A 17 9.96 7.73 -5.54
N ALA A 18 8.91 7.14 -6.13
CA ALA A 18 7.54 7.52 -5.82
C ALA A 18 7.14 7.10 -4.40
N HIS A 19 7.64 5.95 -3.93
CA HIS A 19 7.47 5.51 -2.55
C HIS A 19 8.17 6.46 -1.57
N GLU A 20 9.43 6.82 -1.84
CA GLU A 20 10.20 7.79 -1.04
C GLU A 20 9.50 9.15 -0.96
N LYS A 21 9.04 9.70 -2.09
CA LYS A 21 8.28 10.96 -2.13
C LYS A 21 7.01 10.88 -1.28
N ARG A 22 6.30 9.75 -1.27
CA ARG A 22 5.11 9.56 -0.43
C ARG A 22 5.47 9.50 1.05
N VAL A 23 6.55 8.82 1.42
CA VAL A 23 7.08 8.80 2.80
C VAL A 23 7.46 10.21 3.24
N GLN A 24 8.20 10.95 2.43
CA GLN A 24 8.61 12.33 2.70
C GLN A 24 7.41 13.27 2.88
N ARG A 25 6.41 13.19 1.99
CA ARG A 25 5.17 13.99 2.11
C ARG A 25 4.42 13.67 3.40
N THR A 26 4.35 12.39 3.76
CA THR A 26 3.70 11.95 5.00
C THR A 26 4.48 12.48 6.21
N ALA A 27 5.80 12.33 6.22
CA ALA A 27 6.68 12.79 7.29
C ALA A 27 6.59 14.30 7.50
N ALA A 28 6.62 15.08 6.41
CA ALA A 28 6.44 16.53 6.44
C ALA A 28 5.07 16.94 7.02
N HIS A 29 3.99 16.26 6.62
CA HIS A 29 2.65 16.56 7.13
C HIS A 29 2.50 16.29 8.63
N PHE A 30 3.09 15.20 9.13
CA PHE A 30 2.96 14.78 10.52
C PHE A 30 4.11 15.24 11.42
N GLY A 31 5.06 16.03 10.90
CA GLY A 31 6.13 16.64 11.67
C GLY A 31 7.21 15.67 12.16
N PHE A 32 7.56 14.65 11.38
CA PHE A 32 8.65 13.73 11.72
C PHE A 32 9.69 13.60 10.59
N THR A 33 10.86 13.05 10.91
CA THR A 33 11.91 12.79 9.92
C THR A 33 11.57 11.54 9.10
N ALA A 34 11.50 11.69 7.78
CA ALA A 34 11.25 10.56 6.88
C ALA A 34 12.36 9.50 6.98
N PRO A 35 12.03 8.23 7.25
CA PRO A 35 13.00 7.15 7.11
C PRO A 35 13.31 6.91 5.62
N SER A 36 14.53 6.48 5.33
CA SER A 36 14.94 6.11 3.96
C SER A 36 14.54 4.67 3.66
N LEU A 37 13.67 4.49 2.68
CA LEU A 37 13.29 3.17 2.17
C LEU A 37 14.44 2.52 1.40
N SER A 38 15.19 3.29 0.59
CA SER A 38 16.30 2.77 -0.20
C SER A 38 17.35 2.10 0.68
N ARG A 39 17.81 2.80 1.74
CA ARG A 39 18.78 2.28 2.70
C ARG A 39 18.26 1.02 3.40
N GLU A 40 16.97 1.00 3.76
CA GLU A 40 16.40 -0.16 4.44
C GLU A 40 16.32 -1.39 3.53
N LEU A 41 15.91 -1.19 2.27
CA LEU A 41 15.78 -2.27 1.30
C LEU A 41 17.14 -2.84 0.90
N GLU A 42 18.16 -2.00 0.71
CA GLU A 42 19.53 -2.45 0.45
C GLU A 42 20.04 -3.43 1.51
N ASN A 43 19.73 -3.18 2.79
CA ASN A 43 20.17 -4.02 3.90
C ASN A 43 19.35 -5.31 4.08
N ARG A 44 18.11 -5.36 3.58
CA ARG A 44 17.16 -6.45 3.88
C ARG A 44 16.70 -7.26 2.68
N MET A 45 17.08 -6.89 1.47
CA MET A 45 16.66 -7.65 0.28
C MET A 45 17.20 -9.09 0.36
N PRO A 46 16.32 -10.11 0.30
CA PRO A 46 16.76 -11.49 0.38
C PRO A 46 17.61 -11.87 -0.85
N GLU A 47 18.65 -12.70 -0.63
CA GLU A 47 19.53 -13.16 -1.71
C GLU A 47 18.81 -14.06 -2.72
N GLN A 48 17.79 -14.82 -2.30
CA GLN A 48 16.96 -15.63 -3.21
C GLN A 48 15.47 -15.73 -2.80
N PRO A 49 14.55 -15.91 -3.77
CA PRO A 49 14.75 -15.70 -5.20
C PRO A 49 14.33 -14.28 -5.60
N ARG A 50 15.29 -13.55 -6.17
CA ARG A 50 15.09 -12.41 -7.06
C ARG A 50 14.43 -12.82 -8.38
N LYS A 51 13.43 -13.70 -8.35
CA LYS A 51 12.71 -14.16 -9.54
C LYS A 51 11.21 -14.11 -9.30
N GLY A 52 10.49 -13.54 -10.27
CA GLY A 52 9.07 -13.26 -10.17
C GLY A 52 8.77 -12.00 -9.36
N ARG A 53 7.48 -11.80 -9.07
CA ARG A 53 6.98 -10.64 -8.34
C ARG A 53 6.92 -10.94 -6.84
N VAL A 54 7.56 -10.08 -6.06
CA VAL A 54 7.56 -10.07 -4.61
C VAL A 54 6.91 -8.78 -4.15
N LYS A 55 6.03 -8.89 -3.16
CA LYS A 55 5.46 -7.76 -2.45
C LYS A 55 6.32 -7.52 -1.21
N CYS A 56 6.94 -6.35 -1.15
CA CYS A 56 7.62 -5.85 0.04
C CYS A 56 6.66 -4.92 0.78
N ARG A 57 6.35 -5.23 2.03
CA ARG A 57 5.50 -4.43 2.91
C ARG A 57 6.39 -3.77 3.96
N VAL A 58 6.30 -2.45 4.06
CA VAL A 58 7.09 -1.64 4.99
C VAL A 58 6.16 -0.85 5.90
N ILE A 59 6.32 -1.01 7.22
CA ILE A 59 5.59 -0.22 8.23
C ILE A 59 6.55 0.78 8.86
N TYR A 60 6.12 2.03 8.95
CA TYR A 60 7.00 3.11 9.39
C TYR A 60 6.30 4.22 10.19
N ARG A 61 7.13 4.96 10.91
CA ARG A 61 6.88 6.30 11.48
C ARG A 61 8.19 7.08 11.39
N GLU A 62 8.82 7.48 12.50
CA GLU A 62 10.14 8.12 12.52
C GLU A 62 11.25 7.16 12.02
N SER A 63 11.05 5.86 12.21
CA SER A 63 11.92 4.80 11.72
C SER A 63 11.10 3.67 11.10
N ILE A 64 11.78 2.76 10.39
CA ILE A 64 11.16 1.54 9.88
C ILE A 64 10.93 0.58 11.06
N GLN A 65 9.67 0.15 11.20
CA GLN A 65 9.23 -0.74 12.27
C GLN A 65 9.22 -2.20 11.83
N GLU A 66 8.81 -2.44 10.59
CA GLU A 66 8.65 -3.78 10.05
C GLU A 66 8.90 -3.77 8.54
N VAL A 67 9.60 -4.79 8.05
CA VAL A 67 9.73 -5.10 6.62
C VAL A 67 9.42 -6.57 6.44
N THR A 68 8.41 -6.88 5.62
CA THR A 68 8.03 -8.25 5.26
C THR A 68 8.02 -8.44 3.76
N PHE A 69 8.38 -9.65 3.33
CA PHE A 69 8.43 -10.04 1.93
C PHE A 69 7.53 -11.26 1.71
N GLU A 70 6.68 -11.19 0.71
CA GLU A 70 5.83 -12.31 0.30
C GLU A 70 5.80 -12.42 -1.23
N ARG A 71 5.68 -13.64 -1.76
CA ARG A 71 5.42 -13.82 -3.20
C ARG A 71 4.09 -13.14 -3.55
N TYR A 72 4.10 -12.36 -4.62
CA TYR A 72 2.91 -11.65 -5.06
C TYR A 72 2.17 -12.47 -6.12
N TYR A 73 0.97 -12.91 -5.77
CA TYR A 73 0.01 -13.49 -6.68
C TYR A 73 -1.06 -12.43 -6.97
N PRO A 74 -1.13 -11.89 -8.20
CA PRO A 74 -2.16 -10.92 -8.56
C PRO A 74 -3.55 -11.51 -8.30
N LYS A 75 -4.41 -10.75 -7.63
CA LYS A 75 -5.83 -11.10 -7.52
C LYS A 75 -6.51 -10.76 -8.83
N GLU A 76 -7.27 -11.71 -9.36
CA GLU A 76 -8.16 -11.44 -10.47
C GLU A 76 -9.42 -10.74 -9.97
N ILE A 77 -9.64 -9.50 -10.41
CA ILE A 77 -10.86 -8.73 -10.13
C ILE A 77 -11.67 -8.67 -11.42
N ARG A 78 -12.88 -9.23 -11.42
CA ARG A 78 -13.81 -9.19 -12.55
C ARG A 78 -15.07 -8.38 -12.27
N SER A 79 -15.32 -8.09 -10.99
CA SER A 79 -16.55 -7.44 -10.56
C SER A 79 -16.32 -6.48 -9.39
N LEU A 80 -16.96 -5.30 -9.48
CA LEU A 80 -16.89 -4.26 -8.46
C LEU A 80 -18.28 -3.94 -7.92
N ARG A 81 -18.39 -3.72 -6.60
CA ARG A 81 -19.58 -3.15 -5.98
C ARG A 81 -19.37 -1.66 -5.70
N LEU A 82 -20.26 -0.81 -6.22
CA LEU A 82 -20.27 0.60 -5.83
C LEU A 82 -20.68 0.75 -4.36
N ILE A 83 -19.89 1.52 -3.60
CA ILE A 83 -20.19 1.85 -2.22
C ILE A 83 -20.05 3.35 -2.00
N GLU A 84 -21.17 4.00 -1.67
CA GLU A 84 -21.15 5.39 -1.20
C GLU A 84 -20.51 5.44 0.20
N ALA A 85 -19.37 6.13 0.30
CA ALA A 85 -18.65 6.34 1.55
C ALA A 85 -17.62 7.48 1.41
N SER A 86 -17.22 8.07 2.54
CA SER A 86 -16.19 9.12 2.58
C SER A 86 -15.07 8.82 3.56
N PRO A 87 -14.42 7.63 3.53
CA PRO A 87 -13.37 7.32 4.50
C PRO A 87 -12.16 8.23 4.31
N ASP A 88 -11.45 8.53 5.40
CA ASP A 88 -10.14 9.19 5.31
C ASP A 88 -9.07 8.13 5.01
N TYR A 89 -8.48 8.27 3.82
CA TYR A 89 -7.30 7.54 3.37
C TYR A 89 -6.31 8.48 2.66
N SER A 90 -6.32 9.77 3.02
CA SER A 90 -5.42 10.78 2.46
C SER A 90 -3.94 10.41 2.62
N PHE A 91 -3.63 9.58 3.62
CA PHE A 91 -2.36 8.93 3.79
C PHE A 91 -2.51 7.42 3.77
N LYS A 92 -1.42 6.73 3.41
CA LYS A 92 -1.39 5.27 3.35
C LYS A 92 -1.20 4.69 4.75
N TYR A 93 -2.28 4.74 5.54
CA TYR A 93 -2.27 4.25 6.91
C TYR A 93 -2.06 2.73 6.97
N ALA A 94 -1.31 2.29 7.98
CA ALA A 94 -1.17 0.87 8.28
C ALA A 94 -2.47 0.27 8.84
N ASN A 95 -3.21 1.06 9.62
CA ASN A 95 -4.55 0.70 10.07
C ASN A 95 -5.52 0.83 8.89
N ARG A 96 -6.10 -0.29 8.49
CA ARG A 96 -7.03 -0.39 7.36
C ARG A 96 -8.44 -0.79 7.78
N THR A 97 -8.78 -0.69 9.06
CA THR A 97 -10.09 -1.12 9.59
C THR A 97 -11.25 -0.49 8.83
N VAL A 98 -11.19 0.81 8.55
CA VAL A 98 -12.26 1.51 7.81
C VAL A 98 -12.43 0.93 6.39
N LEU A 99 -11.34 0.77 5.64
CA LEU A 99 -11.39 0.19 4.30
C LEU A 99 -11.83 -1.28 4.32
N ASN A 100 -11.38 -2.06 5.31
CA ASN A 100 -11.78 -3.46 5.47
C ASN A 100 -13.28 -3.59 5.79
N ASN A 101 -13.83 -2.68 6.61
CA ASN A 101 -15.26 -2.65 6.91
C ASN A 101 -16.10 -2.30 5.66
N LEU A 102 -15.59 -1.42 4.79
CA LEU A 102 -16.23 -1.16 3.50
C LEU A 102 -16.11 -2.36 2.57
N LEU A 103 -14.94 -2.99 2.48
CA LEU A 103 -14.72 -4.19 1.67
C LEU A 103 -15.68 -5.32 2.04
N ALA A 104 -15.97 -5.49 3.34
CA ALA A 104 -16.90 -6.50 3.83
C ALA A 104 -18.32 -6.35 3.24
N ARG A 105 -18.68 -5.17 2.73
CA ARG A 105 -19.98 -4.88 2.09
C ARG A 105 -20.00 -5.26 0.60
N LYS A 106 -18.93 -5.82 0.03
CA LYS A 106 -18.83 -6.18 -1.40
C LYS A 106 -19.82 -7.27 -1.86
N GLY A 107 -20.35 -8.06 -0.92
CA GLY A 107 -21.22 -9.20 -1.22
C GLY A 107 -20.51 -10.24 -2.09
N ASP A 108 -21.16 -10.62 -3.19
CA ASP A 108 -20.71 -11.55 -4.22
C ASP A 108 -19.61 -11.00 -5.14
N ARG A 109 -19.30 -9.69 -5.06
CA ARG A 109 -18.30 -9.04 -5.92
C ARG A 109 -16.88 -9.25 -5.42
N ASP A 110 -15.91 -9.13 -6.31
CA ASP A 110 -14.50 -9.35 -5.98
C ASP A 110 -13.94 -8.23 -5.11
N GLU A 111 -14.34 -6.98 -5.39
CA GLU A 111 -13.87 -5.77 -4.70
C GLU A 111 -14.96 -4.68 -4.73
N ILE A 112 -14.72 -3.54 -4.08
CA ILE A 112 -15.60 -2.38 -4.07
C ILE A 112 -14.99 -1.23 -4.87
N LEU A 113 -15.82 -0.30 -5.30
CA LEU A 113 -15.41 0.99 -5.83
C LEU A 113 -16.11 2.08 -5.01
N ILE A 114 -15.30 2.90 -4.34
CA ILE A 114 -15.78 3.93 -3.43
C ILE A 114 -16.31 5.11 -4.25
N VAL A 115 -17.56 5.48 -3.95
CA VAL A 115 -18.22 6.66 -4.48
C VAL A 115 -18.29 7.69 -3.35
N ARG A 116 -17.72 8.87 -3.58
CA ARG A 116 -17.72 9.98 -2.62
C ARG A 116 -18.51 11.14 -3.21
N HIS A 117 -19.67 11.41 -2.65
CA HIS A 117 -20.58 12.47 -3.11
C HIS A 117 -20.92 12.34 -4.59
N GLY A 118 -21.20 11.11 -5.03
CA GLY A 118 -21.48 10.79 -6.44
C GLY A 118 -20.26 10.74 -7.37
N LEU A 119 -19.04 10.98 -6.86
CA LEU A 119 -17.80 10.90 -7.64
C LEU A 119 -17.09 9.56 -7.41
N ILE A 120 -16.64 8.93 -8.49
CA ILE A 120 -15.81 7.72 -8.42
C ILE A 120 -14.43 8.09 -7.87
N THR A 121 -13.93 7.27 -6.96
CA THR A 121 -12.60 7.45 -6.35
C THR A 121 -11.77 6.18 -6.51
N ASP A 122 -11.62 5.39 -5.45
CA ASP A 122 -10.66 4.30 -5.35
C ASP A 122 -11.36 2.97 -5.05
N THR A 123 -10.65 1.86 -5.25
CA THR A 123 -11.00 0.60 -4.57
C THR A 123 -10.38 0.56 -3.18
N CYS A 124 -10.53 -0.54 -2.44
CA CYS A 124 -9.85 -0.64 -1.14
C CYS A 124 -8.32 -0.61 -1.26
N TYR A 125 -7.71 -1.01 -2.37
CA TYR A 125 -6.25 -1.14 -2.46
C TYR A 125 -5.59 -0.64 -3.75
N SER A 126 -6.38 -0.20 -4.73
CA SER A 126 -5.91 0.40 -5.98
C SER A 126 -6.62 1.74 -6.24
N ASN A 127 -5.90 2.63 -6.91
CA ASN A 127 -6.45 3.80 -7.58
C ASN A 127 -6.51 3.49 -9.08
#